data_AF-A0A0B6TFX1-F1
#
_entry.id   AF-A0A0B6TFX1-F1
#
_cell.length_a   1.000
_cell.length_b   1.000
_cell.length_c   1.000
_cell.angle_alpha   90.00
_cell.angle_beta   90.00
_cell.angle_gamma   90.00
#
_symmetry.space_group_name_H-M   'P 1'
#
loop_
_entity.id
_entity.type
_entity.pdbx_description
1 polymer ?
#
loop_
_entity_poly.entity_id
_entity_poly.type
_entity_poly.pdbx_seq_one_letter_code
_entity_poly.pdbx_strand_id
1 'polypeptide(L)'
;MTPGPWEILIIVLVVVLLFGAKKLPDAARSIGRSMRIFKSEVKEMSNDDQPPAAQQPQQGQIAAPQQDFWDQPQNQPQAQPGQASQQPQPGQPGQQHPNQPNQ
;
A
#
# COMPACT_ATOMS: atom_id res chain seq x y z
N MET A 1 -36.53 3.52 -22.79
CA MET A 1 -35.59 4.05 -23.81
C MET A 1 -34.22 4.08 -23.16
N THR A 2 -33.39 3.07 -23.39
CA THR A 2 -32.01 3.04 -22.87
C THR A 2 -31.15 3.95 -23.74
N PRO A 3 -30.40 4.91 -23.16
CA PRO A 3 -29.51 5.75 -23.95
C PRO A 3 -28.52 4.86 -24.72
N GLY A 4 -28.32 5.18 -25.99
CA GLY A 4 -27.37 4.47 -26.81
C GLY A 4 -25.93 4.73 -26.35
N PRO A 5 -24.98 3.89 -26.79
CA PRO A 5 -23.56 4.12 -26.51
C PRO A 5 -23.07 5.52 -26.97
N TRP A 6 -23.68 6.07 -28.02
CA TRP A 6 -23.32 7.37 -28.57
C TRP A 6 -23.70 8.53 -27.63
N GLU A 7 -24.89 8.48 -27.04
CA GLU A 7 -25.37 9.45 -26.06
C GLU A 7 -24.54 9.42 -24.78
N ILE A 8 -24.16 8.22 -24.31
CA ILE A 8 -23.29 8.07 -23.14
C ILE A 8 -21.93 8.74 -23.41
N LEU A 9 -21.38 8.58 -24.61
CA LEU A 9 -20.09 9.16 -24.97
C LEU A 9 -20.15 10.70 -24.98
N ILE A 10 -21.25 11.28 -25.47
CA ILE A 10 -21.49 12.73 -25.44
C ILE A 10 -21.61 13.23 -24.00
N ILE A 11 -22.33 12.52 -23.12
CA ILE A 11 -22.48 12.89 -21.71
C ILE A 11 -21.12 12.89 -21.01
N VAL A 12 -20.32 11.84 -21.22
CA VAL A 12 -18.96 11.75 -20.65
C VAL A 12 -18.11 12.90 -21.16
N LEU A 13 -18.18 13.24 -22.45
CA LEU A 13 -17.44 14.36 -23.03
C LEU A 13 -17.81 15.68 -22.35
N VAL A 14 -19.10 15.96 -22.14
CA VAL A 14 -19.55 17.17 -21.44
C VAL A 14 -19.03 17.21 -20.00
N VAL A 15 -19.09 16.09 -19.27
CA VAL A 15 -18.56 16.00 -17.91
C VAL A 15 -17.04 16.25 -17.88
N VAL A 16 -16.29 15.69 -18.84
CA VAL A 16 -14.83 15.94 -18.97
C VAL A 16 -14.55 17.42 -19.23
N LEU A 17 -15.36 18.10 -20.03
CA LEU A 17 -15.18 19.54 -20.29
C LEU A 17 -15.47 20.41 -19.07
N LEU A 18 -16.49 20.06 -18.27
CA LEU A 18 -16.87 20.81 -17.07
C LEU A 18 -15.90 20.60 -15.90
N PHE A 19 -15.51 19.34 -15.66
CA PHE A 19 -14.65 18.99 -14.53
C PHE A 19 -13.16 18.95 -14.88
N GLY A 20 -12.82 18.81 -16.17
CA GLY A 20 -11.46 18.69 -16.68
C GLY A 20 -10.94 17.24 -16.71
N ALA A 21 -10.13 16.92 -17.72
CA ALA A 21 -9.56 15.58 -17.93
C ALA A 21 -8.70 15.07 -16.77
N LYS A 22 -8.18 15.95 -15.90
CA LYS A 22 -7.35 15.57 -14.75
C LYS A 22 -8.14 15.31 -13.47
N LYS A 23 -9.38 15.82 -13.36
CA LYS A 23 -10.21 15.68 -12.14
C LYS A 23 -11.08 14.43 -12.13
N LEU A 24 -11.56 14.00 -13.30
CA LEU A 24 -12.27 12.72 -13.42
C LEU A 24 -11.44 11.49 -13.02
N PRO A 25 -10.19 11.29 -13.51
CA PRO A 25 -9.40 10.13 -13.11
C PRO A 25 -9.01 10.20 -11.63
N ASP A 26 -8.81 11.39 -11.07
CA ASP A 26 -8.49 11.58 -9.66
C ASP A 26 -9.68 11.22 -8.75
N ALA A 27 -10.88 11.72 -9.09
CA ALA A 27 -12.13 11.37 -8.41
C ALA A 27 -12.46 9.87 -8.55
N ALA A 28 -12.29 9.29 -9.74
CA ALA A 28 -12.49 7.85 -9.93
C ALA A 28 -11.50 7.01 -9.11
N ARG A 29 -10.23 7.45 -8.99
CA ARG A 29 -9.22 6.78 -8.16
C ARG A 29 -9.50 6.87 -6.67
N SER A 30 -10.01 7.99 -6.17
CA SER A 30 -10.38 8.13 -4.75
C SER A 30 -11.62 7.31 -4.42
N ILE A 31 -12.67 7.42 -5.24
CA ILE A 31 -13.92 6.66 -5.09
C ILE A 31 -13.65 5.15 -5.21
N GLY A 32 -12.84 4.71 -6.18
CA GLY A 32 -12.49 3.31 -6.38
C GLY A 32 -11.75 2.69 -5.19
N ARG A 33 -10.88 3.46 -4.52
CA ARG A 33 -10.21 3.01 -3.29
C ARG A 33 -11.19 2.82 -2.15
N SER A 34 -12.08 3.77 -1.91
CA SER A 34 -13.12 3.65 -0.89
C SER A 34 -14.05 2.48 -1.18
N MET A 35 -14.55 2.35 -2.42
CA MET A 35 -15.41 1.24 -2.84
C MET A 35 -14.75 -0.13 -2.66
N ARG A 36 -13.44 -0.26 -2.90
CA ARG A 36 -12.72 -1.52 -2.70
C ARG A 36 -12.72 -1.95 -1.23
N ILE A 37 -12.45 -1.01 -0.32
CA ILE A 37 -12.43 -1.28 1.12
C ILE A 37 -13.82 -1.69 1.59
N PHE A 38 -14.85 -0.93 1.22
CA PHE A 38 -16.23 -1.28 1.55
C PHE A 38 -16.64 -2.64 0.96
N LYS A 39 -16.22 -2.96 -0.26
CA LYS A 39 -16.50 -4.26 -0.90
C LYS A 39 -15.83 -5.40 -0.14
N SER A 40 -14.60 -5.24 0.33
CA SER A 40 -13.91 -6.27 1.12
C SER A 40 -14.53 -6.47 2.49
N GLU A 41 -14.90 -5.39 3.19
CA GLU A 41 -15.57 -5.49 4.50
C GLU A 41 -16.94 -6.15 4.38
N VAL A 42 -17.75 -5.73 3.40
CA VAL A 42 -19.07 -6.35 3.13
C VAL A 42 -18.92 -7.81 2.71
N LYS A 43 -17.87 -8.14 1.95
CA LYS A 43 -17.59 -9.52 1.53
C LYS A 43 -17.15 -10.39 2.70
N GLU A 44 -16.34 -9.87 3.62
CA GLU A 44 -15.92 -10.57 4.83
C GLU A 44 -17.12 -10.91 5.72
N MET A 45 -18.02 -9.94 5.95
CA MET A 45 -19.29 -10.16 6.66
C MET A 45 -20.19 -11.21 5.97
N SER A 46 -20.07 -11.35 4.66
CA SER A 46 -20.85 -12.34 3.89
C SER A 46 -20.15 -13.70 3.75
N ASN A 47 -18.85 -13.81 4.09
CA ASN A 47 -18.05 -15.03 3.94
C ASN A 47 -17.80 -15.77 5.26
N ASP A 48 -18.34 -15.30 6.38
CA ASP A 48 -18.24 -15.99 7.69
C ASP A 48 -18.89 -17.40 7.68
N ASP A 49 -19.63 -17.75 6.61
CA ASP A 49 -20.23 -19.06 6.36
C ASP A 49 -19.48 -19.95 5.33
N GLN A 50 -18.31 -19.54 4.79
CA GLN A 50 -17.58 -20.33 3.77
C GLN A 50 -16.05 -20.33 3.99
N PRO A 51 -15.36 -21.51 3.94
CA PRO A 51 -13.92 -21.58 4.19
C PRO A 51 -13.10 -20.72 3.20
N PRO A 52 -12.01 -20.08 3.67
CA PRO A 52 -11.31 -19.05 2.92
C PRO A 52 -10.58 -19.61 1.69
N ALA A 53 -11.11 -19.36 0.50
CA ALA A 53 -10.34 -19.48 -0.73
C ALA A 53 -9.35 -18.31 -0.81
N ALA A 54 -8.05 -18.65 -0.78
CA ALA A 54 -6.92 -17.73 -0.78
C ALA A 54 -7.06 -16.61 -1.83
N GLN A 55 -7.41 -15.41 -1.38
CA GLN A 55 -7.40 -14.20 -2.19
C GLN A 55 -6.08 -13.47 -1.93
N GLN A 56 -5.16 -13.60 -2.88
CA GLN A 56 -3.87 -12.92 -2.88
C GLN A 56 -4.07 -11.38 -2.84
N PRO A 57 -3.25 -10.63 -2.07
CA PRO A 57 -3.31 -9.18 -2.06
C PRO A 57 -2.72 -8.63 -3.37
N GLN A 58 -3.56 -8.38 -4.37
CA GLN A 58 -3.18 -7.52 -5.50
C GLN A 58 -3.20 -6.06 -5.04
N GLN A 59 -2.08 -5.65 -4.46
CA GLN A 59 -1.67 -4.26 -4.27
C GLN A 59 -1.55 -3.63 -5.67
N GLY A 60 -2.54 -2.80 -6.03
CA GLY A 60 -2.43 -1.90 -7.16
C GLY A 60 -1.52 -0.75 -6.77
N GLN A 61 -0.30 -0.78 -7.30
CA GLN A 61 0.71 0.27 -7.26
C GLN A 61 0.07 1.63 -7.54
N ILE A 62 0.05 2.51 -6.55
CA ILE A 62 0.00 3.96 -6.77
C ILE A 62 1.37 4.35 -7.34
N ALA A 63 1.40 4.76 -8.60
CA ALA A 63 2.60 5.18 -9.30
C ALA A 63 3.37 6.27 -8.50
N ALA A 64 4.50 5.88 -7.92
CA ALA A 64 5.63 6.72 -7.59
C ALA A 64 6.89 5.90 -7.94
N PRO A 65 7.90 6.47 -8.63
CA PRO A 65 9.11 5.75 -9.01
C PRO A 65 9.96 5.48 -7.77
N GLN A 66 9.72 4.34 -7.12
CA GLN A 66 10.57 3.76 -6.06
C GLN A 66 11.55 2.72 -6.62
N GLN A 67 11.58 2.50 -7.93
CA GLN A 67 12.46 1.52 -8.56
C GLN A 67 13.91 2.05 -8.67
N ASP A 68 14.14 3.34 -8.90
CA ASP A 68 15.49 3.91 -9.12
C ASP A 68 16.40 4.02 -7.87
N PHE A 69 15.89 3.82 -6.65
CA PHE A 69 16.70 4.00 -5.44
C PHE A 69 17.66 2.82 -5.18
N TRP A 70 17.26 1.60 -5.60
CA TRP A 70 18.03 0.37 -5.35
C TRP A 70 18.92 -0.04 -6.52
N ASP A 71 18.71 0.53 -7.71
CA ASP A 71 19.50 0.25 -8.91
C ASP A 71 20.80 1.10 -9.01
N GLN A 72 21.03 2.02 -8.08
CA GLN A 72 22.27 2.82 -8.06
C GLN A 72 23.47 1.99 -7.55
N PRO A 73 24.58 1.88 -8.31
CA PRO A 73 25.77 1.11 -7.93
C PRO A 73 26.40 1.53 -6.59
N GLN A 74 26.13 2.74 -6.11
CA GLN A 74 26.66 3.29 -4.87
C GLN A 74 25.88 2.80 -3.62
N ASN A 75 24.66 2.28 -3.80
CA ASN A 75 23.78 1.80 -2.73
C ASN A 75 23.86 0.27 -2.52
N GLN A 76 24.73 -0.43 -3.24
CA GLN A 76 24.95 -1.86 -3.01
C GLN A 76 25.90 -2.06 -1.82
N PRO A 77 25.50 -2.83 -0.78
CA PRO A 77 26.41 -3.22 0.29
C PRO A 77 27.49 -4.13 -0.27
N GLN A 78 28.67 -3.58 -0.54
CA GLN A 78 29.80 -4.34 -1.04
C GLN A 78 30.31 -5.25 0.08
N ALA A 79 29.99 -6.55 0.00
CA ALA A 79 30.44 -7.55 0.97
C ALA A 79 31.97 -7.69 0.91
N GLN A 80 32.67 -7.01 1.81
CA GLN A 80 34.10 -7.25 2.04
C GLN A 80 34.25 -8.58 2.80
N PRO A 81 34.96 -9.58 2.26
CA PRO A 81 35.25 -10.81 2.99
C PRO A 81 36.24 -10.50 4.11
N GLY A 82 35.71 -10.31 5.33
CA GLY A 82 36.49 -9.99 6.53
C GLY A 82 35.67 -9.59 7.76
N GLN A 83 34.35 -9.37 7.66
CA GLN A 83 33.53 -8.88 8.77
C GLN A 83 32.44 -9.88 9.17
N ALA A 84 32.83 -11.05 9.69
CA ALA A 84 31.91 -12.08 10.19
C ALA A 84 31.69 -12.02 11.72
N SER A 85 31.92 -10.87 12.39
CA SER A 85 31.91 -10.85 13.86
C SER A 85 31.27 -9.62 14.53
N GLN A 86 30.29 -8.97 13.90
CA GLN A 86 29.51 -7.92 14.58
C GLN A 86 28.02 -8.02 14.23
N GLN A 87 27.31 -8.94 14.88
CA GLN A 87 25.85 -8.84 15.03
C GLN A 87 25.54 -7.85 16.17
N PRO A 88 24.73 -6.80 15.96
CA PRO A 88 24.20 -5.97 17.03
C PRO A 88 23.10 -6.74 17.76
N GLN A 89 23.31 -7.03 19.04
CA GLN A 89 22.34 -7.72 19.89
C GLN A 89 21.20 -6.75 20.28
N PRO A 90 19.92 -7.03 19.94
CA PRO A 90 18.79 -6.20 20.35
C PRO A 90 18.63 -6.21 21.88
N GLY A 91 18.32 -5.04 22.45
CA GLY A 91 18.45 -4.72 23.88
C GLY A 91 17.78 -5.69 24.86
N GLN A 92 18.54 -6.08 25.88
CA GLN A 92 18.02 -6.71 27.09
C GLN A 92 17.47 -5.63 28.04
N PRO A 93 16.18 -5.67 28.43
CA PRO A 93 15.68 -4.88 29.54
C PRO A 93 16.05 -5.61 30.85
N GLY A 94 17.14 -5.19 31.48
CA GLY A 94 17.66 -5.88 32.66
C GLY A 94 18.83 -5.17 33.34
N GLN A 95 18.75 -3.85 33.51
CA GLN A 95 19.70 -3.16 34.40
C GLN A 95 19.18 -3.25 35.84
N GLN A 96 19.55 -4.36 36.48
CA GLN A 96 19.48 -4.58 37.92
C GLN A 96 20.36 -3.51 38.59
N HIS A 97 19.76 -2.59 39.37
CA HIS A 97 20.53 -1.72 40.26
C HIS A 97 21.13 -2.58 41.41
N PRO A 98 22.45 -2.56 41.62
CA PRO A 98 23.06 -3.23 42.77
C PRO A 98 22.78 -2.46 44.06
N ASN A 99 22.44 -3.23 45.11
CA ASN A 99 22.42 -2.89 46.53
C ASN A 99 23.43 -1.79 46.89
N GLN A 100 22.94 -0.66 47.41
CA GLN A 100 23.78 0.30 48.13
C GLN A 100 23.51 0.12 49.63
N PRO A 101 24.53 -0.27 50.43
CA PRO A 101 24.38 -0.49 51.85
C PRO A 101 24.30 0.83 52.63
N ASN A 102 23.52 0.77 53.70
CA ASN A 102 23.25 1.80 54.70
C ASN A 102 24.53 2.42 55.29
N GLN A 103 24.70 3.74 55.13
CA GLN A 103 25.59 4.60 55.93
C GLN A 103 24.85 5.91 56.20
#